data_AF-A0AAD7LHX0-F1
#
_entry.id   AF-A0AAD7LHX0-F1
#
_cell.length_a   1.000
_cell.length_b   1.000
_cell.length_c   1.000
_cell.angle_alpha   90.00
_cell.angle_beta   90.00
_cell.angle_gamma   90.00
#
_symmetry.space_group_name_H-M   'P 1'
#
loop_
_entity.id
_entity.type
_entity.pdbx_description
1 polymer ?
#
loop_
_entity_poly.entity_id
_entity_poly.type
_entity_poly.pdbx_seq_one_letter_code
_entity_poly.pdbx_strand_id
1 'polypeptide(L)'
;MWRNALESKGLRLSRTKTEYMECNFSETRGGPNDIILDDQTIPTKDVFKYLGSFIQKDGAIEHNVNHRIKTRWVKWRSVSGVLCDPKIPNRLKGKFYKSAMRPAMFYGIKCWAVKKQHSHKMGVAKIRMLRWMTGHTRKDRIRNEEIRKKVEVAPIEEKMRENCLCRFGHIQCRLMNTIVKQATKFEGPGLSNLDRRRK
;
A
#
# COMPACT_ATOMS: atom_id res chain seq x y z
N MET A 1 7.91 -14.24 -29.71
CA MET A 1 7.77 -12.88 -30.30
C MET A 1 8.47 -11.80 -29.46
N TRP A 2 8.25 -11.71 -28.14
CA TRP A 2 8.88 -10.67 -27.30
C TRP A 2 10.40 -10.86 -27.08
N ARG A 3 10.88 -12.11 -26.99
CA ARG A 3 12.32 -12.40 -26.80
C ARG A 3 13.17 -11.86 -27.95
N ASN A 4 12.83 -12.23 -29.19
CA ASN A 4 13.54 -11.79 -30.38
C ASN A 4 13.57 -10.25 -30.51
N ALA A 5 12.52 -9.56 -30.03
CA ALA A 5 12.46 -8.10 -30.02
C ALA A 5 13.36 -7.45 -28.96
N LEU A 6 13.62 -8.12 -27.83
CA LEU A 6 14.57 -7.67 -26.82
C LEU A 6 16.01 -7.95 -27.26
N GLU A 7 16.26 -9.15 -27.78
CA GLU A 7 17.58 -9.59 -28.24
C GLU A 7 18.06 -8.81 -29.46
N SER A 8 17.16 -8.47 -30.41
CA SER A 8 17.50 -7.59 -31.54
C SER A 8 17.93 -6.19 -31.12
N LYS A 9 17.58 -5.78 -29.89
CA LYS A 9 18.03 -4.52 -29.27
C LYS A 9 19.19 -4.71 -28.29
N GLY A 10 19.80 -5.90 -28.25
CA GLY A 10 20.92 -6.23 -27.35
C GLY A 10 20.52 -6.41 -25.88
N LEU A 11 19.24 -6.50 -25.56
CA LEU A 11 18.77 -6.71 -24.18
C LEU A 11 18.66 -8.21 -23.88
N ARG A 12 19.27 -8.64 -22.77
CA ARG A 12 19.19 -10.03 -22.27
C ARG A 12 18.42 -10.08 -20.97
N LEU A 13 17.58 -11.11 -20.82
CA LEU A 13 16.77 -11.32 -19.62
C LEU A 13 17.59 -12.00 -18.51
N SER A 14 17.45 -11.51 -17.28
CA SER A 14 18.14 -12.10 -16.12
C SER A 14 17.34 -13.27 -15.56
N ARG A 15 17.73 -14.51 -15.89
CA ARG A 15 17.05 -15.74 -15.45
C ARG A 15 16.88 -15.85 -13.93
N THR A 16 17.85 -15.34 -13.16
CA THR A 16 17.82 -15.35 -11.69
C THR A 16 16.94 -14.29 -11.06
N LYS A 17 16.55 -13.25 -11.81
CA LYS A 17 15.73 -12.13 -11.31
C LYS A 17 14.32 -12.13 -11.89
N THR A 18 14.12 -12.85 -13.00
CA THR A 18 12.82 -12.93 -13.66
C THR A 18 11.97 -14.00 -12.98
N GLU A 19 10.78 -13.59 -12.61
CA GLU A 19 9.73 -14.41 -12.03
C GLU A 19 8.43 -13.94 -12.68
N TYR A 20 7.44 -14.81 -12.83
CA TYR A 20 6.15 -14.40 -13.37
C TYR A 20 5.02 -14.64 -12.39
N MET A 21 3.99 -13.80 -12.49
CA MET A 21 2.75 -13.95 -11.75
C MET A 21 1.63 -13.99 -12.77
N GLU A 22 0.89 -15.09 -12.77
CA GLU A 22 -0.24 -15.28 -13.65
C GLU A 22 -1.49 -14.67 -12.99
N CYS A 23 -2.05 -13.63 -13.61
CA CYS A 23 -3.32 -13.05 -13.18
C CYS A 23 -4.46 -13.62 -14.03
N ASN A 24 -5.07 -14.72 -13.58
CA ASN A 24 -6.21 -15.33 -14.27
C ASN A 24 -7.48 -14.51 -14.02
N PHE A 25 -7.74 -13.55 -14.90
CA PHE A 25 -8.99 -12.79 -14.91
C PHE A 25 -10.09 -13.47 -15.75
N SER A 26 -9.78 -14.58 -16.42
CA SER A 26 -10.70 -15.38 -17.24
C SER A 26 -10.95 -16.76 -16.61
N GLU A 27 -12.19 -17.26 -16.67
CA GLU A 27 -12.60 -18.55 -16.13
C GLU A 27 -12.08 -19.77 -16.90
N THR A 28 -11.45 -19.56 -18.07
CA THR A 28 -10.87 -20.65 -18.87
C THR A 28 -9.62 -21.18 -18.19
N ARG A 29 -9.79 -22.19 -17.32
CA ARG A 29 -8.70 -22.94 -16.69
C ARG A 29 -7.95 -23.75 -17.73
N GLY A 30 -7.06 -23.10 -18.48
CA GLY A 30 -5.90 -23.79 -19.05
C GLY A 30 -4.99 -24.20 -17.90
N GLY A 31 -4.34 -25.36 -18.00
CA GLY A 31 -3.36 -25.83 -17.02
C GLY A 31 -2.19 -24.85 -16.83
N PRO A 32 -1.25 -25.12 -15.91
CA PRO A 32 -0.10 -24.26 -15.69
C PRO A 32 0.65 -24.06 -17.02
N ASN A 33 0.54 -22.84 -17.56
CA ASN A 33 1.33 -22.44 -18.71
C ASN A 33 2.73 -22.08 -18.20
N ASP A 34 3.54 -23.12 -18.01
CA ASP A 34 4.93 -22.98 -17.60
C ASP A 34 5.69 -22.17 -18.66
N ILE A 35 6.17 -21.00 -18.25
CA ILE A 35 6.96 -20.14 -19.13
C ILE A 35 8.39 -20.68 -19.14
N ILE A 36 8.75 -21.37 -20.23
CA ILE A 36 10.10 -21.90 -20.44
C ILE A 36 10.96 -20.83 -21.15
N LEU A 37 12.11 -20.53 -20.57
CA LEU A 37 13.11 -19.63 -21.11
C LEU A 37 14.47 -20.34 -21.22
N ASP A 38 14.94 -20.60 -22.44
CA ASP A 38 16.21 -21.30 -22.72
C ASP A 38 16.34 -22.61 -21.93
N ASP A 39 15.34 -23.47 -22.06
CA ASP A 39 15.23 -24.78 -21.38
C ASP A 39 15.15 -24.72 -19.84
N GLN A 40 14.94 -23.53 -19.27
CA GLN A 40 14.70 -23.32 -17.85
C GLN A 40 13.28 -22.77 -17.60
N THR A 41 12.51 -23.45 -16.75
CA THR A 41 11.20 -22.97 -16.32
C THR A 41 11.37 -21.78 -15.37
N ILE A 42 10.73 -20.65 -15.70
CA ILE A 42 10.70 -19.48 -14.82
C ILE A 42 9.76 -19.80 -13.64
N PRO A 43 10.13 -19.47 -12.39
CA PRO A 43 9.25 -19.73 -11.25
C PRO A 43 8.02 -18.82 -11.26
N THR A 44 6.85 -19.42 -11.01
CA THR A 44 5.60 -18.71 -10.75
C THR A 44 5.54 -18.22 -9.30
N LYS A 45 5.05 -17.00 -9.09
CA LYS A 45 4.80 -16.45 -7.75
C LYS A 45 3.40 -15.87 -7.59
N ASP A 46 2.81 -16.11 -6.43
CA ASP A 46 1.53 -15.52 -6.04
C ASP A 46 1.67 -14.11 -5.44
N VAL A 47 2.87 -13.79 -4.93
CA VAL A 47 3.21 -12.49 -4.35
C VAL A 47 4.46 -11.96 -5.05
N PHE A 48 4.29 -10.89 -5.80
CA PHE A 48 5.34 -10.26 -6.58
C PHE A 48 5.73 -8.90 -6.01
N LYS A 49 7.04 -8.63 -5.89
CA LYS A 49 7.56 -7.33 -5.44
C LYS A 49 7.93 -6.48 -6.65
N TYR A 50 7.18 -5.42 -6.89
CA TYR A 50 7.42 -4.48 -7.99
C TYR A 50 7.60 -3.05 -7.46
N LEU A 51 8.75 -2.42 -7.77
CA LEU A 51 9.08 -1.05 -7.36
C LEU A 51 8.83 -0.76 -5.87
N GLY A 52 9.12 -1.74 -5.01
CA GLY A 52 8.93 -1.65 -3.55
C GLY A 52 7.51 -1.84 -3.04
N SER A 53 6.55 -2.14 -3.92
CA SER A 53 5.18 -2.54 -3.59
C SER A 53 4.99 -4.04 -3.82
N PHE A 54 4.11 -4.65 -3.03
CA PHE A 54 3.69 -6.04 -3.25
C PHE A 54 2.39 -6.06 -4.04
N ILE A 55 2.37 -6.89 -5.06
CA ILE A 55 1.22 -7.21 -5.90
C ILE A 55 0.92 -8.69 -5.65
N GLN A 56 -0.35 -9.01 -5.42
CA GLN A 56 -0.79 -10.36 -5.12
C GLN A 56 -1.77 -10.82 -6.21
N LYS A 57 -1.72 -12.11 -6.54
CA LYS A 57 -2.58 -12.72 -7.58
C LYS A 57 -4.08 -12.53 -7.31
N ASP A 58 -4.50 -12.53 -6.04
CA ASP A 58 -5.88 -12.31 -5.59
C ASP A 58 -6.27 -10.81 -5.46
N GLY A 59 -5.35 -9.89 -5.75
CA GLY A 59 -5.55 -8.45 -5.59
C GLY A 59 -5.57 -7.96 -4.14
N ALA A 60 -5.26 -8.81 -3.15
CA ALA A 60 -5.22 -8.41 -1.76
C ALA A 60 -4.03 -7.49 -1.47
N ILE A 61 -4.25 -6.56 -0.54
CA ILE A 61 -3.28 -5.50 -0.21
C ILE A 61 -2.49 -5.79 1.08
N GLU A 62 -2.77 -6.91 1.74
CA GLU A 62 -2.28 -7.20 3.09
C GLU A 62 -0.75 -7.27 3.17
N HIS A 63 -0.10 -7.94 2.21
CA HIS A 63 1.37 -7.99 2.13
C HIS A 63 1.99 -6.61 1.98
N ASN A 64 1.38 -5.74 1.16
CA ASN A 64 1.88 -4.40 0.93
C ASN A 64 1.73 -3.52 2.17
N VAL A 65 0.56 -3.56 2.83
CA VAL A 65 0.30 -2.87 4.10
C VAL A 65 1.31 -3.29 5.17
N ASN A 66 1.54 -4.60 5.32
CA ASN A 66 2.48 -5.14 6.29
C ASN A 66 3.92 -4.72 6.02
N HIS A 67 4.34 -4.82 4.76
CA HIS A 67 5.66 -4.38 4.35
C HIS A 67 5.87 -2.89 4.66
N ARG A 68 4.90 -2.03 4.32
CA ARG A 68 5.01 -0.58 4.57
C ARG A 68 5.11 -0.27 6.06
N ILE A 69 4.29 -0.91 6.89
CA ILE A 69 4.36 -0.78 8.34
C ILE A 69 5.73 -1.23 8.86
N LYS A 70 6.22 -2.41 8.46
CA LYS A 70 7.53 -2.95 8.88
C LYS A 70 8.69 -2.05 8.46
N THR A 71 8.77 -1.70 7.18
CA THR A 71 9.81 -0.83 6.63
C THR A 71 9.79 0.54 7.32
N ARG A 72 8.59 1.08 7.59
CA ARG A 72 8.48 2.33 8.32
C ARG A 72 8.92 2.22 9.77
N TRP A 73 8.59 1.12 10.45
CA TRP A 73 9.06 0.88 11.82
C TRP A 73 10.58 0.86 11.92
N VAL A 74 11.27 0.22 10.97
CA VAL A 74 12.74 0.22 10.92
C VAL A 74 13.28 1.65 10.80
N LYS A 75 12.76 2.44 9.85
CA LYS A 75 13.18 3.84 9.66
C LYS A 75 12.77 4.76 10.81
N TRP A 76 11.69 4.46 11.51
CA TRP A 76 11.30 5.19 12.72
C TRP A 76 12.28 4.90 13.88
N ARG A 77 12.69 3.64 14.04
CA ARG A 77 13.62 3.24 15.09
C ARG A 77 14.99 3.90 14.94
N SER A 78 15.44 4.17 13.71
CA SER A 78 16.71 4.88 13.51
C SER A 78 16.68 6.35 13.93
N VAL A 79 15.50 6.96 14.06
CA VAL A 79 15.32 8.37 14.48
C VAL A 79 14.68 8.50 15.86
N SER A 80 14.38 7.37 16.53
CA SER A 80 13.66 7.41 17.80
C SER A 80 14.48 8.01 18.92
N GLY A 81 15.82 7.95 18.87
CA GLY A 81 16.68 8.60 19.88
C GLY A 81 16.40 10.10 20.02
N VAL A 82 16.23 10.80 18.90
CA VAL A 82 15.88 12.22 18.90
C VAL A 82 14.38 12.42 19.17
N LEU A 83 13.52 11.64 18.54
CA LEU A 83 12.06 11.85 18.65
C LEU A 83 11.46 11.46 20.00
N CYS A 84 12.11 10.58 20.76
CA CYS A 84 11.68 10.19 22.10
C CYS A 84 12.27 11.09 23.19
N ASP A 85 13.16 12.02 22.86
CA ASP A 85 13.69 12.99 23.82
C ASP A 85 12.55 13.91 24.33
N PRO A 86 12.35 14.05 25.65
CA PRO A 86 11.34 14.94 26.23
C PRO A 86 11.58 16.41 25.90
N LYS A 87 12.81 16.84 25.60
CA LYS A 87 13.17 18.21 25.23
C LYS A 87 12.60 18.62 23.88
N ILE A 88 12.31 17.66 23.01
CA ILE A 88 11.74 17.94 21.70
C ILE A 88 10.23 18.27 21.83
N PRO A 89 9.77 19.44 21.34
CA PRO A 89 8.36 19.80 21.44
C PRO A 89 7.44 18.84 20.68
N ASN A 90 6.28 18.52 21.27
CA ASN A 90 5.28 17.63 20.65
C ASN A 90 4.81 18.10 19.27
N ARG A 91 4.73 19.42 19.07
CA ARG A 91 4.39 20.03 17.77
C ARG A 91 5.41 19.66 16.68
N LEU A 92 6.70 19.62 17.02
CA LEU A 92 7.76 19.24 16.08
C LEU A 92 7.69 17.73 15.77
N LYS A 93 7.47 16.90 16.79
CA LYS A 93 7.22 15.45 16.62
C LYS A 93 6.04 15.19 15.67
N GLY A 94 5.00 16.00 15.78
CA GLY A 94 3.84 15.95 14.90
C GLY A 94 4.12 16.39 13.47
N LYS A 95 4.87 17.48 13.28
CA LYS A 95 5.34 17.89 11.95
C LYS A 95 6.18 16.79 11.30
N PHE A 96 7.11 16.21 12.04
CA PHE A 96 7.94 15.10 11.56
C PHE A 96 7.09 13.89 11.13
N TYR A 97 6.10 13.50 11.94
CA TYR A 97 5.17 12.44 11.56
C TYR A 97 4.43 12.77 10.26
N LYS A 98 3.91 14.00 10.14
CA LYS A 98 3.16 14.45 8.97
C LYS A 98 4.02 14.45 7.70
N SER A 99 5.28 14.88 7.79
CA SER A 99 6.16 15.04 6.62
C SER A 99 6.92 13.78 6.24
N ALA A 100 7.45 13.02 7.21
CA ALA A 100 8.31 11.87 6.91
C ALA A 100 7.58 10.53 7.07
N MET A 101 6.74 10.39 8.09
CA MET A 101 6.13 9.09 8.45
C MET A 101 4.88 8.78 7.64
N ARG A 102 3.97 9.75 7.53
CA ARG A 102 2.68 9.58 6.86
C ARG A 102 2.82 9.27 5.36
N PRO A 103 3.60 10.01 4.54
CA PRO A 103 3.66 9.74 3.10
C PRO A 103 4.23 8.36 2.79
N ALA A 104 5.23 7.91 3.56
CA ALA A 104 5.83 6.60 3.41
C ALA A 104 4.88 5.44 3.78
N MET A 105 4.01 5.60 4.78
CA MET A 105 2.98 4.62 5.11
C MET A 105 1.85 4.58 4.07
N PHE A 106 1.51 5.73 3.48
CA PHE A 106 0.42 5.87 2.51
C PHE A 106 0.84 5.75 1.06
N TYR A 107 2.09 5.37 0.79
CA TYR A 107 2.52 5.14 -0.56
C TYR A 107 1.67 4.03 -1.20
N GLY A 108 1.00 4.35 -2.31
CA GLY A 108 0.11 3.43 -3.01
C GLY A 108 -1.35 3.42 -2.52
N ILE A 109 -1.69 4.14 -1.44
CA ILE A 109 -3.06 4.15 -0.89
C ILE A 109 -4.12 4.56 -1.92
N LYS A 110 -3.76 5.45 -2.84
CA LYS A 110 -4.62 5.95 -3.93
C LYS A 110 -5.13 4.85 -4.87
N CYS A 111 -4.47 3.70 -4.88
CA CYS A 111 -4.74 2.58 -5.77
C CYS A 111 -5.17 1.31 -5.01
N TRP A 112 -5.35 1.39 -3.69
CA TRP A 112 -5.70 0.24 -2.87
C TRP A 112 -7.19 0.17 -2.57
N ALA A 113 -7.77 -1.03 -2.63
CA ALA A 113 -9.09 -1.31 -2.10
C ALA A 113 -9.02 -1.47 -0.56
N VAL A 114 -9.01 -0.34 0.15
CA VAL A 114 -8.79 -0.32 1.61
C VAL A 114 -10.02 -0.83 2.37
N LYS A 115 -9.90 -2.02 2.97
CA LYS A 115 -10.84 -2.58 3.95
C LYS A 115 -10.61 -1.98 5.35
N LYS A 116 -11.65 -2.00 6.21
CA LYS A 116 -11.57 -1.52 7.62
C LYS A 116 -10.43 -2.15 8.41
N GLN A 117 -10.15 -3.45 8.20
CA GLN A 117 -9.06 -4.16 8.87
C GLN A 117 -7.68 -3.54 8.58
N HIS A 118 -7.42 -3.16 7.32
CA HIS A 118 -6.16 -2.53 6.95
C HIS A 118 -6.02 -1.12 7.54
N SER A 119 -7.10 -0.34 7.54
CA SER A 119 -7.16 0.98 8.19
C SER A 119 -6.87 0.87 9.69
N HIS A 120 -7.49 -0.10 10.37
CA HIS A 120 -7.25 -0.36 11.78
C HIS A 120 -5.79 -0.73 12.04
N LYS A 121 -5.21 -1.63 11.24
CA LYS A 121 -3.81 -2.08 11.37
C LYS A 121 -2.81 -0.93 11.24
N MET A 122 -2.98 -0.07 10.23
CA MET A 122 -2.17 1.14 10.09
C MET A 122 -2.42 2.13 11.23
N GLY A 123 -3.66 2.24 11.71
CA GLY A 123 -4.03 3.07 12.85
C GLY A 123 -3.33 2.66 14.15
N VAL A 124 -3.24 1.36 14.40
CA VAL A 124 -2.51 0.79 15.55
C VAL A 124 -1.02 1.12 15.45
N ALA A 125 -0.41 0.92 14.28
CA ALA A 125 1.00 1.25 14.06
C ALA A 125 1.28 2.74 14.31
N LYS A 126 0.44 3.62 13.77
CA LYS A 126 0.52 5.07 13.98
C LYS A 126 0.41 5.46 15.45
N ILE A 127 -0.63 5.00 16.15
CA ILE A 127 -0.84 5.35 17.57
C ILE A 127 0.33 4.85 18.42
N ARG A 128 0.86 3.66 18.11
CA ARG A 128 2.03 3.13 18.81
C ARG A 128 3.26 4.02 18.61
N MET A 129 3.54 4.49 17.39
CA MET A 129 4.63 5.45 17.13
C MET A 129 4.40 6.77 17.87
N LEU A 130 3.18 7.32 17.85
CA LEU A 130 2.85 8.59 18.52
C LEU A 130 3.04 8.48 20.05
N ARG A 131 2.61 7.37 20.66
CA ARG A 131 2.81 7.10 22.09
C ARG A 131 4.28 7.06 22.47
N TRP A 132 5.11 6.36 21.68
CA TRP A 132 6.54 6.29 21.93
C TRP A 132 7.21 7.66 21.81
N MET A 133 6.84 8.46 20.81
CA MET A 133 7.39 9.81 20.64
C MET A 133 7.00 10.75 21.79
N THR A 134 5.81 10.58 22.36
CA THR A 134 5.34 11.39 23.50
C THR A 134 5.73 10.81 24.87
N GLY A 135 6.47 9.70 24.90
CA GLY A 135 6.88 9.05 26.15
C GLY A 135 5.73 8.37 26.91
N HIS A 136 4.60 8.13 26.25
CA HIS A 136 3.43 7.53 26.88
C HIS A 136 3.37 6.02 26.72
N THR A 137 3.10 5.31 27.80
CA THR A 137 2.92 3.86 27.81
C THR A 137 1.44 3.48 27.81
N ARG A 138 1.14 2.17 27.86
CA ARG A 138 -0.23 1.70 28.10
C ARG A 138 -0.67 1.87 29.55
N LYS A 139 0.27 1.94 30.51
CA LYS A 139 -0.02 2.08 31.94
C LYS A 139 -0.62 3.44 32.27
N ASP A 140 -0.28 4.47 31.49
CA ASP A 140 -0.75 5.84 31.67
C ASP A 140 -2.26 5.99 31.44
N ARG A 141 -2.94 4.99 30.84
CA ARG A 141 -4.40 4.98 30.56
C ARG A 141 -4.93 6.20 29.78
N ILE A 142 -4.05 6.97 29.14
CA ILE A 142 -4.37 8.13 28.30
C ILE A 142 -5.13 7.67 27.04
N ARG A 143 -6.19 8.39 26.67
CA ARG A 143 -6.99 8.10 25.46
C ARG A 143 -6.20 8.38 24.18
N ASN A 144 -6.49 7.64 23.10
CA ASN A 144 -5.76 7.80 21.83
C ASN A 144 -6.00 9.19 21.20
N GLU A 145 -7.17 9.76 21.46
CA GLU A 145 -7.62 11.08 21.01
C GLU A 145 -6.76 12.19 21.62
N GLU A 146 -6.43 12.07 22.91
CA GLU A 146 -5.57 13.02 23.62
C GLU A 146 -4.14 13.03 23.05
N ILE A 147 -3.60 11.85 22.75
CA ILE A 147 -2.28 11.72 22.10
C ILE A 147 -2.28 12.37 20.71
N ARG A 148 -3.36 12.17 19.93
CA ARG A 148 -3.51 12.82 18.62
C ARG A 148 -3.60 14.34 18.76
N LYS A 149 -4.32 14.84 19.77
CA LYS A 149 -4.48 16.27 20.05
C LYS A 149 -3.14 16.91 20.43
N LYS A 150 -2.37 16.30 21.35
CA LYS A 150 -1.03 16.77 21.75
C LYS A 150 -0.05 16.94 20.59
N VAL A 151 -0.15 16.07 19.58
CA VAL A 151 0.79 16.01 18.45
C VAL A 151 0.20 16.66 17.18
N GLU A 152 -1.04 17.17 17.23
CA GLU A 152 -1.77 17.78 16.11
C GLU A 152 -1.81 16.89 14.85
N VAL A 153 -2.19 15.62 15.04
CA VAL A 153 -2.27 14.63 13.96
C VAL A 153 -3.70 14.09 13.81
N ALA A 154 -4.34 14.45 12.70
CA ALA A 154 -5.66 13.96 12.30
C ALA A 154 -5.75 12.42 12.24
N PRO A 155 -6.92 11.79 12.46
CA PRO A 155 -7.16 10.35 12.31
C PRO A 155 -6.62 9.75 11.00
N ILE A 156 -6.28 8.46 11.04
CA ILE A 156 -5.65 7.83 9.87
C ILE A 156 -6.66 7.62 8.73
N GLU A 157 -7.88 7.23 9.08
CA GLU A 157 -8.97 6.94 8.14
C GLU A 157 -9.37 8.17 7.34
N GLU A 158 -9.43 9.33 7.99
CA GLU A 158 -9.69 10.61 7.33
C GLU A 158 -8.64 10.90 6.26
N LYS A 159 -7.35 10.71 6.58
CA LYS A 159 -6.26 10.93 5.61
C LYS A 159 -6.21 9.85 4.53
N MET A 160 -6.64 8.62 4.80
CA MET A 160 -6.81 7.61 3.74
C MET A 160 -7.91 8.02 2.77
N ARG A 161 -9.08 8.40 3.31
CA ARG A 161 -10.24 8.85 2.52
C ARG A 161 -9.89 10.08 1.67
N GLU A 162 -9.24 11.08 2.25
CA GLU A 162 -8.79 12.27 1.54
C GLU A 162 -7.88 11.93 0.35
N ASN A 163 -6.94 11.00 0.51
CA ASN A 163 -6.07 10.59 -0.59
C ASN A 163 -6.83 9.87 -1.71
N CYS A 164 -7.80 9.01 -1.36
CA CYS A 164 -8.65 8.34 -2.34
C CYS A 164 -9.53 9.35 -3.09
N LEU A 165 -10.14 10.30 -2.39
CA LEU A 165 -10.96 11.36 -2.98
C LEU A 165 -10.15 12.29 -3.87
N CYS A 166 -8.94 12.67 -3.45
CA CYS A 166 -8.03 13.47 -4.27
C CYS A 166 -7.66 12.74 -5.58
N ARG A 167 -7.42 11.43 -5.52
CA ARG A 167 -7.21 10.62 -6.74
C ARG A 167 -8.46 10.55 -7.60
N PHE A 168 -9.63 10.38 -7.00
CA PHE A 168 -10.90 10.37 -7.71
C PHE A 168 -11.16 11.70 -8.43
N GLY A 169 -10.99 12.84 -7.75
CA GLY A 169 -11.08 14.17 -8.35
C GLY A 169 -10.13 14.33 -9.53
N HIS A 170 -8.87 13.89 -9.38
CA HIS A 170 -7.90 13.89 -10.49
C HIS A 170 -8.35 13.05 -11.69
N ILE A 171 -9.03 11.91 -11.47
CA ILE A 171 -9.57 11.08 -12.55
C ILE A 171 -10.76 11.78 -13.22
N GLN A 172 -11.64 12.41 -12.44
CA GLN A 172 -12.80 13.13 -12.96
C GLN A 172 -12.39 14.33 -13.82
N CYS A 173 -11.29 14.99 -13.50
CA CYS A 173 -10.74 16.09 -14.31
C CYS A 173 -10.08 15.66 -15.63
N ARG A 174 -9.90 14.35 -15.90
CA ARG A 174 -9.30 13.88 -17.16
C ARG A 174 -10.29 13.92 -18.32
N LEU A 175 -9.77 13.94 -19.55
CA LEU A 175 -10.57 13.81 -20.77
C LEU A 175 -11.24 12.44 -20.86
N MET A 176 -12.40 12.38 -21.53
CA MET A 176 -13.22 11.16 -21.62
C MET A 176 -12.56 10.01 -22.39
N ASN A 177 -11.63 10.33 -23.29
CA ASN A 177 -10.86 9.37 -24.08
C ASN A 177 -9.71 8.72 -23.29
N THR A 178 -9.43 9.14 -22.06
CA THR A 178 -8.37 8.51 -21.27
C THR A 178 -8.85 7.16 -20.75
N ILE A 179 -8.05 6.11 -20.97
CA ILE A 179 -8.29 4.74 -20.49
C ILE A 179 -8.74 4.71 -19.01
N VAL A 180 -8.07 5.49 -18.15
CA VAL A 180 -8.40 5.57 -16.72
C VAL A 180 -9.82 6.08 -16.46
N LYS A 181 -10.32 7.02 -17.25
CA LYS A 181 -11.68 7.57 -17.12
C LYS A 181 -12.72 6.63 -17.71
N GLN A 182 -12.39 5.98 -18.83
CA GLN A 182 -13.23 4.93 -19.40
C GLN A 182 -13.41 3.74 -18.44
N ALA A 183 -12.33 3.33 -17.76
CA ALA A 183 -12.38 2.27 -16.75
C ALA A 183 -13.31 2.58 -15.57
N THR A 184 -13.61 3.86 -15.27
CA THR A 184 -14.58 4.20 -14.22
C THR A 184 -16.03 3.96 -14.64
N LYS A 185 -16.30 3.85 -15.94
CA LYS A 185 -17.62 3.55 -16.51
C LYS A 185 -17.79 2.06 -16.84
N PHE A 186 -16.75 1.26 -16.64
CA PHE A 186 -16.80 -0.17 -16.92
C PHE A 186 -17.60 -0.88 -15.83
N GLU A 187 -18.79 -1.36 -16.19
CA GLU A 187 -19.56 -2.29 -15.39
C GLU A 187 -19.20 -3.71 -15.85
N GLY A 188 -18.34 -4.39 -15.09
CA GLY A 188 -18.09 -5.81 -15.29
C GLY A 188 -19.27 -6.66 -14.76
N PRO A 189 -19.42 -7.92 -15.21
CA PRO A 189 -20.37 -8.84 -14.59
C PRO A 189 -20.02 -8.93 -13.09
N GLY A 190 -20.87 -8.33 -12.27
CA GLY A 190 -20.68 -8.33 -10.83
C GLY A 190 -20.89 -9.74 -10.30
N LEU A 191 -20.08 -10.13 -9.30
CA LEU A 191 -20.54 -11.08 -8.29
C LEU A 191 -21.67 -10.39 -7.50
N SER A 192 -22.82 -10.23 -8.13
CA SER A 192 -24.06 -9.74 -7.56
C SER A 192 -24.59 -10.83 -6.64
N ASN A 193 -24.06 -10.93 -5.41
CA ASN A 193 -24.70 -11.62 -4.26
C ASN A 193 -23.89 -11.50 -2.95
N LEU A 194 -23.24 -10.36 -2.67
CA LEU A 194 -22.73 -10.06 -1.31
C LEU A 194 -23.29 -8.72 -0.83
N ASP A 195 -24.58 -8.80 -0.50
CA ASP A 195 -25.35 -8.06 0.50
C ASP A 195 -24.70 -6.74 0.99
N ARG A 196 -24.99 -5.63 0.29
CA ARG A 196 -24.93 -4.29 0.86
C ARG A 196 -26.12 -4.11 1.83
N ARG A 197 -26.09 -4.74 3.00
CA ARG A 197 -26.90 -4.25 4.13
C ARG A 197 -26.23 -3.00 4.70
N ARG A 198 -26.76 -1.84 4.32
CA ARG A 198 -26.63 -0.61 5.10
C ARG A 198 -27.20 -0.87 6.49
N LYS A 199 -26.40 -0.64 7.53
CA LYS A 199 -26.86 -0.21 8.85
C LYS A 199 -26.26 1.16 9.10
#